data_AF-A0A8C5M6W4-F1
#
_entry.id   AF-A0A8C5M6W4-F1
#
_cell.length_a   1.000
_cell.length_b   1.000
_cell.length_c   1.000
_cell.angle_alpha   90.00
_cell.angle_beta   90.00
_cell.angle_gamma   90.00
#
_symmetry.space_group_name_H-M   'P 1'
#
loop_
_entity.id
_entity.type
_entity.pdbx_description
1 polymer ?
#
loop_
_entity_poly.entity_id
_entity_poly.type
_entity_poly.pdbx_seq_one_letter_code
_entity_poly.pdbx_strand_id
1 'polypeptide(L)'
;MLEDSTNEKDDSPTFAFLSLTQIDSLLEQDVNGIQSKFEEILNFNDCQTNLKEAVMVDYFVSGFWWGKERKFTSQQLAGFMELLHELLDNLATKHMTLEENLIELSRALTGIGKSHLNGKGRLRSLTVEQAKDIIDHFKIGLFQHYKLYEYMFSFQRDEKVISAQGQLRSSHKVSRMLLSWKTSTPRTYEIGPEFSIHCSW
;
A
#
# COMPACT_ATOMS: atom_id res chain seq x y z
N MET A 1 -14.27 50.50 -19.03
CA MET A 1 -15.11 49.42 -19.59
C MET A 1 -14.18 48.55 -20.42
N LEU A 2 -13.83 47.33 -20.08
CA LEU A 2 -14.15 46.44 -18.96
C LEU A 2 -12.90 45.56 -18.80
N GLU A 3 -12.40 45.46 -17.57
CA GLU A 3 -11.62 44.30 -17.14
C GLU A 3 -12.57 43.10 -17.10
N ASP A 4 -12.13 41.92 -17.54
CA ASP A 4 -12.20 40.71 -16.70
C ASP A 4 -11.40 39.58 -17.35
N SER A 5 -10.23 39.31 -16.77
CA SER A 5 -9.44 38.11 -17.00
C SER A 5 -9.82 37.10 -15.91
N THR A 6 -10.78 36.23 -16.19
CA THR A 6 -11.07 35.07 -15.35
C THR A 6 -9.99 34.01 -15.58
N ASN A 7 -8.87 34.20 -14.88
CA ASN A 7 -7.97 33.12 -14.54
C ASN A 7 -8.70 32.22 -13.52
N GLU A 8 -9.47 31.26 -14.02
CA GLU A 8 -9.94 30.13 -13.21
C GLU A 8 -8.70 29.33 -12.79
N LYS A 9 -8.14 29.71 -11.65
CA LYS A 9 -7.36 28.78 -10.83
C LYS A 9 -8.31 27.68 -10.38
N ASP A 10 -8.26 26.56 -11.07
CA ASP A 10 -8.80 25.29 -10.61
C ASP A 10 -7.95 24.80 -9.42
N ASP A 11 -8.04 25.52 -8.30
CA ASP A 11 -7.48 25.14 -7.00
C ASP A 11 -8.46 24.17 -6.31
N SER A 12 -8.82 23.07 -6.97
CA SER A 12 -9.38 21.94 -6.24
C SER A 12 -8.22 21.29 -5.48
N PRO A 13 -8.25 21.24 -4.13
CA PRO A 13 -7.20 20.55 -3.39
C PRO A 13 -7.39 19.07 -3.71
N THR A 14 -6.55 18.57 -4.61
CA THR A 14 -6.39 17.14 -4.80
C THR A 14 -5.72 16.67 -3.52
N PHE A 15 -6.52 16.23 -2.54
CA PHE A 15 -6.02 15.53 -1.37
C PHE A 15 -5.37 14.25 -1.88
N ALA A 16 -4.09 14.35 -2.21
CA ALA A 16 -3.25 13.22 -2.56
C ALA A 16 -2.70 12.65 -1.26
N PHE A 17 -2.81 11.33 -1.12
CA PHE A 17 -2.26 10.52 -0.04
C PHE A 17 -0.78 10.81 0.16
N LEU A 18 -0.04 11.02 -0.93
CA LEU A 18 1.33 11.48 -0.95
C LEU A 18 1.48 12.76 -1.78
N SER A 19 2.14 13.76 -1.22
CA SER A 19 2.60 14.93 -1.98
C SER A 19 3.72 14.56 -2.96
N LEU A 20 3.89 15.36 -4.03
CA LEU A 20 4.98 15.13 -4.98
C LEU A 20 6.36 15.18 -4.33
N THR A 21 6.56 16.05 -3.33
CA THR A 21 7.82 16.11 -2.57
C THR A 21 8.07 14.82 -1.78
N GLN A 22 7.04 14.21 -1.19
CA GLN A 22 7.17 12.90 -0.53
C GLN A 22 7.50 11.80 -1.55
N ILE A 23 6.85 11.82 -2.73
CA ILE A 23 7.14 10.87 -3.81
C ILE A 23 8.59 10.98 -4.27
N ASP A 24 9.06 12.18 -4.60
CA ASP A 24 10.42 12.41 -5.07
C ASP A 24 11.45 11.97 -4.01
N SER A 25 11.16 12.28 -2.73
CA SER A 25 11.99 11.84 -1.62
C SER A 25 12.02 10.32 -1.44
N LEU A 26 10.91 9.61 -1.71
CA LEU A 26 10.83 8.14 -1.67
C LEU A 26 11.54 7.49 -2.86
N LEU A 27 11.53 8.13 -4.04
CA LEU A 27 12.19 7.60 -5.24
C LEU A 27 13.70 7.43 -5.07
N GLU A 28 14.33 8.30 -4.27
CA GLU A 28 15.77 8.26 -3.96
C GLU A 28 16.18 7.16 -2.96
N GLN A 29 15.21 6.52 -2.30
CA GLN A 29 15.48 5.55 -1.24
C GLN A 29 15.58 4.12 -1.78
N ASP A 30 16.23 3.26 -1.00
CA ASP A 30 16.13 1.81 -1.12
C ASP A 30 14.87 1.28 -0.40
N VAL A 31 14.67 -0.04 -0.41
CA VAL A 31 13.48 -0.67 0.18
C VAL A 31 13.34 -0.32 1.67
N ASN A 32 14.44 -0.35 2.42
CA ASN A 32 14.45 -0.05 3.85
C ASN A 32 14.07 1.40 4.13
N GLY A 33 14.63 2.34 3.36
CA GLY A 33 14.29 3.76 3.48
C GLY A 33 12.84 4.08 3.09
N ILE A 34 12.28 3.34 2.12
CA ILE A 34 10.86 3.43 1.76
C ILE A 34 9.98 2.93 2.90
N GLN A 35 10.34 1.78 3.50
CA GLN A 35 9.63 1.23 4.65
C GLN A 35 9.59 2.21 5.81
N SER A 36 10.74 2.73 6.25
CA SER A 36 10.80 3.69 7.37
C SER A 36 9.96 4.94 7.10
N LYS A 37 9.98 5.47 5.87
CA LYS A 37 9.14 6.61 5.51
C LYS A 37 7.65 6.29 5.53
N PHE A 38 7.22 5.09 5.13
CA PHE A 38 5.82 4.70 5.22
C PHE A 38 5.36 4.51 6.67
N GLU A 39 6.21 3.98 7.55
CA GLU A 39 5.94 3.95 9.00
C GLU A 39 5.69 5.38 9.53
N GLU A 40 6.52 6.35 9.15
CA GLU A 40 6.34 7.77 9.51
C GLU A 40 5.05 8.38 8.92
N ILE A 41 4.80 8.19 7.62
CA ILE A 41 3.65 8.76 6.91
C ILE A 41 2.33 8.24 7.50
N LEU A 42 2.29 6.96 7.86
CA LEU A 42 1.11 6.30 8.44
C LEU A 42 1.03 6.50 9.97
N ASN A 43 2.06 7.08 10.58
CA ASN A 43 2.20 7.26 12.02
C ASN A 43 2.11 5.91 12.78
N PHE A 44 2.82 4.90 12.28
CA PHE A 44 2.90 3.56 12.85
C PHE A 44 4.20 3.37 13.60
N ASN A 45 4.10 2.84 14.82
CA ASN A 45 5.25 2.71 15.73
C ASN A 45 5.46 1.26 16.19
N ASP A 46 4.49 0.37 15.93
CA ASP A 46 4.44 -0.97 16.49
C ASP A 46 4.45 -2.07 15.42
N CYS A 47 4.96 -1.80 14.21
CA CYS A 47 4.99 -2.77 13.10
C CYS A 47 5.60 -4.14 13.47
N GLN A 48 6.50 -4.22 14.46
CA GLN A 48 7.05 -5.50 14.93
C GLN A 48 6.06 -6.37 15.73
N THR A 49 4.99 -5.79 16.27
CA THR A 49 4.04 -6.46 17.18
C THR A 49 2.57 -6.27 16.78
N ASN A 50 2.29 -5.29 15.93
CA ASN A 50 1.00 -5.00 15.34
C ASN A 50 0.95 -5.49 13.89
N LEU A 51 0.32 -6.65 13.70
CA LEU A 51 0.15 -7.26 12.38
C LEU A 51 -0.54 -6.32 11.39
N LYS A 52 -1.52 -5.52 11.84
CA LYS A 52 -2.25 -4.61 10.96
C LYS A 52 -1.33 -3.50 10.43
N GLU A 53 -0.52 -2.91 11.30
CA GLU A 53 0.46 -1.89 10.91
C GLU A 53 1.49 -2.48 9.94
N ALA A 54 2.06 -3.65 10.27
CA ALA A 54 3.04 -4.33 9.43
C ALA A 54 2.51 -4.59 8.01
N VAL A 55 1.33 -5.20 7.91
CA VAL A 55 0.71 -5.53 6.62
C VAL A 55 0.39 -4.28 5.81
N MET A 56 -0.03 -3.20 6.45
CA MET A 56 -0.29 -1.94 5.77
C MET A 56 0.99 -1.33 5.21
N VAL A 57 2.08 -1.31 5.99
CA VAL A 57 3.38 -0.83 5.51
C VAL A 57 3.85 -1.68 4.34
N ASP A 58 3.82 -3.01 4.47
CA ASP A 58 4.21 -3.95 3.40
C ASP A 58 3.40 -3.70 2.11
N TYR A 59 2.10 -3.46 2.24
CA TYR A 59 1.21 -3.15 1.10
C TYR A 59 1.65 -1.87 0.37
N PHE A 60 1.89 -0.78 1.10
CA PHE A 60 2.29 0.48 0.48
C PHE A 60 3.74 0.46 -0.06
N VAL A 61 4.66 -0.20 0.65
CA VAL A 61 6.05 -0.39 0.20
C VAL A 61 6.08 -1.19 -1.09
N SER A 62 5.37 -2.33 -1.13
CA SER A 62 5.29 -3.19 -2.32
C SER A 62 4.68 -2.46 -3.51
N GLY A 63 3.58 -1.74 -3.28
CA GLY A 63 2.95 -0.90 -4.30
C GLY A 63 3.90 0.17 -4.84
N PHE A 64 4.49 0.98 -3.95
CA PHE A 64 5.41 2.04 -4.35
C PHE A 64 6.61 1.48 -5.13
N TRP A 65 7.22 0.40 -4.63
CA TRP A 65 8.37 -0.24 -5.27
C TRP A 65 8.01 -0.77 -6.67
N TRP A 66 6.87 -1.44 -6.80
CA TRP A 66 6.38 -1.89 -8.10
C TRP A 66 6.19 -0.73 -9.09
N GLY A 67 5.57 0.38 -8.66
CA GLY A 67 5.40 1.57 -9.50
C GLY A 67 6.74 2.20 -9.92
N LYS A 68 7.73 2.20 -9.01
CA LYS A 68 9.11 2.63 -9.28
C LYS A 68 9.78 1.75 -10.34
N GLU A 69 9.66 0.43 -10.24
CA GLU A 69 10.20 -0.52 -11.24
C GLU A 69 9.56 -0.34 -12.63
N ARG A 70 8.28 0.01 -12.67
CA ARG A 70 7.55 0.37 -13.90
C ARG A 70 7.88 1.77 -14.43
N LYS A 71 8.78 2.50 -13.77
CA LYS A 71 9.27 3.83 -14.17
C LYS A 71 8.14 4.85 -14.32
N PHE A 72 7.14 4.79 -13.43
CA PHE A 72 6.12 5.82 -13.37
C PHE A 72 6.75 7.18 -13.07
N THR A 73 6.24 8.23 -13.71
CA THR A 73 6.61 9.61 -13.33
C THR A 73 6.12 9.90 -11.91
N SER A 74 6.67 10.90 -11.22
CA SER A 74 6.23 11.27 -9.87
C SER A 74 4.72 11.54 -9.79
N GLN A 75 4.14 12.13 -10.84
CA GLN A 75 2.70 12.36 -10.94
C GLN A 75 1.90 11.06 -11.14
N GLN A 76 2.36 10.14 -11.99
CA GLN A 76 1.73 8.83 -12.18
C GLN A 76 1.81 8.00 -10.89
N LEU A 77 2.95 8.04 -10.21
CA LEU A 77 3.18 7.33 -8.96
C LEU A 77 2.30 7.89 -7.83
N ALA A 78 2.19 9.23 -7.72
CA ALA A 78 1.26 9.85 -6.79
C ALA A 78 -0.19 9.40 -7.02
N GLY A 79 -0.66 9.40 -8.27
CA GLY A 79 -2.00 8.93 -8.62
C GLY A 79 -2.21 7.45 -8.35
N PHE A 80 -1.18 6.63 -8.56
CA PHE A 80 -1.24 5.20 -8.29
C PHE A 80 -1.24 4.89 -6.78
N MET A 81 -0.41 5.58 -5.99
CA MET A 81 -0.37 5.44 -4.53
C MET A 81 -1.68 5.88 -3.87
N GLU A 82 -2.29 6.91 -4.43
CA GLU A 82 -3.63 7.33 -4.05
C GLU A 82 -4.68 6.27 -4.34
N LEU A 83 -4.63 5.62 -5.51
CA LEU A 83 -5.53 4.51 -5.82
C LEU A 83 -5.30 3.29 -4.90
N LEU A 84 -4.04 2.98 -4.57
CA LEU A 84 -3.70 1.95 -3.57
C LEU A 84 -4.36 2.24 -2.22
N HIS A 85 -4.25 3.48 -1.75
CA HIS A 85 -4.83 3.94 -0.49
C HIS A 85 -6.36 3.86 -0.53
N GLU A 86 -6.98 4.37 -1.59
CA GLU A 86 -8.44 4.40 -1.76
C GLU A 86 -9.05 2.99 -1.76
N LEU A 87 -8.48 2.05 -2.51
CA LEU A 87 -9.01 0.68 -2.57
C LEU A 87 -8.82 -0.07 -1.25
N LEU A 88 -7.74 0.20 -0.51
CA LEU A 88 -7.55 -0.38 0.82
C LEU A 88 -8.54 0.23 1.82
N ASP A 89 -8.74 1.56 1.80
CA ASP A 89 -9.69 2.27 2.67
C ASP A 89 -11.15 1.85 2.41
N ASN A 90 -11.52 1.61 1.15
CA ASN A 90 -12.82 1.06 0.78
C ASN A 90 -13.12 -0.24 1.52
N LEU A 91 -12.11 -1.09 1.66
CA LEU A 91 -12.23 -2.33 2.42
C LEU A 91 -12.18 -2.07 3.94
N ALA A 92 -11.19 -1.29 4.40
CA ALA A 92 -10.87 -1.15 5.83
C ALA A 92 -11.90 -0.31 6.61
N THR A 93 -12.43 0.73 5.99
CA THR A 93 -13.29 1.73 6.64
C THR A 93 -14.72 1.66 6.12
N LYS A 94 -14.90 1.47 4.82
CA LYS A 94 -16.23 1.47 4.18
C LYS A 94 -16.85 0.07 4.09
N HIS A 95 -16.10 -0.97 4.47
CA HIS A 95 -16.52 -2.37 4.42
C HIS A 95 -17.10 -2.79 3.06
N MET A 96 -16.58 -2.22 1.97
CA MET A 96 -17.02 -2.55 0.62
C MET A 96 -16.69 -4.00 0.29
N THR A 97 -17.61 -4.67 -0.38
CA THR A 97 -17.38 -5.98 -0.97
C THR A 97 -16.34 -5.92 -2.09
N LEU A 98 -15.78 -7.07 -2.46
CA LEU A 98 -14.85 -7.16 -3.58
C LEU A 98 -15.47 -6.61 -4.89
N GLU A 99 -16.75 -6.90 -5.12
CA GLU A 99 -17.46 -6.44 -6.32
C GLU A 99 -17.58 -4.91 -6.35
N GLU A 100 -17.99 -4.29 -5.25
CA GLU A 100 -18.07 -2.83 -5.13
C GLU A 100 -16.70 -2.17 -5.33
N ASN A 101 -15.65 -2.74 -4.77
CA ASN A 101 -14.31 -2.18 -4.86
C ASN A 101 -13.70 -2.34 -6.28
N LEU A 102 -14.05 -3.41 -7.00
CA LEU A 102 -13.73 -3.57 -8.43
C LEU A 102 -14.42 -2.53 -9.32
N ILE A 103 -15.65 -2.13 -8.95
CA ILE A 103 -16.37 -1.05 -9.63
C ILE A 103 -15.63 0.28 -9.41
N GLU A 104 -15.16 0.56 -8.19
CA GLU A 104 -14.35 1.76 -7.90
C GLU A 104 -13.03 1.77 -8.68
N LEU A 105 -12.30 0.66 -8.74
CA LEU A 105 -11.11 0.54 -9.60
C LEU A 105 -11.45 0.83 -11.07
N SER A 106 -12.55 0.26 -11.57
CA SER A 106 -12.99 0.47 -12.95
C SER A 106 -13.34 1.94 -13.23
N ARG A 107 -13.97 2.63 -12.26
CA ARG A 107 -14.26 4.06 -12.33
C ARG A 107 -12.98 4.90 -12.33
N ALA A 108 -12.02 4.59 -11.46
CA ALA A 108 -10.75 5.29 -11.38
C ALA A 108 -9.93 5.20 -12.67
N LEU A 109 -10.03 4.06 -13.38
CA LEU A 109 -9.36 3.82 -14.66
C LEU A 109 -10.18 4.29 -15.88
N THR A 110 -11.44 4.72 -15.69
CA THR A 110 -12.28 5.21 -16.78
C THR A 110 -11.75 6.55 -17.30
N GLY A 111 -11.45 6.61 -18.61
CA GLY A 111 -10.92 7.81 -19.27
C GLY A 111 -9.42 7.79 -19.55
N ILE A 112 -8.71 6.72 -19.16
CA ILE A 112 -7.32 6.46 -19.57
C ILE A 112 -7.22 6.40 -21.11
N GLY A 113 -6.22 7.07 -21.67
CA GLY A 113 -5.97 7.14 -23.12
C GLY A 113 -6.85 8.12 -23.91
N LYS A 114 -7.77 8.86 -23.27
CA LYS A 114 -8.56 9.92 -23.93
C LYS A 114 -7.93 11.29 -23.68
N SER A 115 -7.07 11.72 -24.59
CA SER A 115 -6.29 12.97 -24.49
C SER A 115 -7.11 14.29 -24.55
N HIS A 116 -8.41 14.25 -24.84
CA HIS A 116 -9.21 15.47 -25.11
C HIS A 116 -10.61 15.54 -24.48
N LEU A 117 -10.93 14.73 -23.47
CA LEU A 117 -12.25 14.82 -22.83
C LEU A 117 -12.11 15.14 -21.34
N ASN A 118 -12.93 16.08 -20.90
CA ASN A 118 -13.08 16.63 -19.55
C ASN A 118 -13.44 15.59 -18.45
N GLY A 119 -13.04 14.32 -18.56
CA GLY A 119 -13.40 13.25 -17.63
C GLY A 119 -12.42 13.16 -16.46
N LYS A 120 -12.81 13.57 -15.25
CA LYS A 120 -12.05 13.69 -13.97
C LYS A 120 -11.12 12.53 -13.51
N GLY A 121 -10.77 11.55 -14.35
CA GLY A 121 -9.90 10.42 -13.97
C GLY A 121 -8.54 10.87 -13.43
N ARG A 122 -8.19 10.38 -12.23
CA ARG A 122 -6.96 10.74 -11.49
C ARG A 122 -5.69 10.21 -12.18
N LEU A 123 -5.85 9.26 -13.11
CA LEU A 123 -4.79 8.52 -13.79
C LEU A 123 -4.70 8.82 -15.30
N ARG A 124 -5.17 9.98 -15.76
CA ARG A 124 -5.23 10.36 -17.19
C ARG A 124 -3.91 10.25 -17.95
N SER A 125 -2.78 10.41 -17.27
CA SER A 125 -1.45 10.34 -17.89
C SER A 125 -0.95 8.91 -18.11
N LEU A 126 -1.69 7.88 -17.69
CA LEU A 126 -1.32 6.49 -17.94
C LEU A 126 -1.68 6.04 -19.36
N THR A 127 -0.91 5.10 -19.89
CA THR A 127 -1.27 4.38 -21.11
C THR A 127 -2.25 3.24 -20.80
N VAL A 128 -2.85 2.67 -21.84
CA VAL A 128 -3.73 1.51 -21.71
C VAL A 128 -2.96 0.29 -21.18
N GLU A 129 -1.70 0.13 -21.57
CA GLU A 129 -0.81 -0.93 -21.09
C GLU A 129 -0.52 -0.77 -19.60
N GLN A 130 -0.16 0.45 -19.16
CA GLN A 130 0.06 0.75 -17.75
C GLN A 130 -1.20 0.51 -16.90
N ALA A 131 -2.38 0.81 -17.44
CA ALA A 131 -3.65 0.52 -16.77
C ALA A 131 -3.89 -0.98 -16.59
N LYS A 132 -3.55 -1.80 -17.61
CA LYS A 132 -3.63 -3.27 -17.50
C LYS A 132 -2.66 -3.79 -16.44
N ASP A 133 -1.43 -3.31 -16.45
CA ASP A 133 -0.42 -3.66 -15.45
C ASP A 133 -0.90 -3.33 -14.02
N ILE A 134 -1.54 -2.17 -13.83
CA ILE A 134 -2.13 -1.76 -12.54
C ILE A 134 -3.25 -2.71 -12.13
N ILE A 135 -4.17 -3.03 -13.04
CA ILE A 135 -5.24 -3.99 -12.77
C ILE A 135 -4.65 -5.33 -12.32
N ASP A 136 -3.63 -5.82 -13.01
CA ASP A 136 -3.01 -7.11 -12.69
C ASP A 136 -2.24 -7.07 -11.35
N HIS A 137 -1.60 -5.95 -11.03
CA HIS A 137 -1.01 -5.72 -9.70
C HIS A 137 -2.07 -5.81 -8.60
N PHE A 138 -3.21 -5.12 -8.74
CA PHE A 138 -4.29 -5.15 -7.76
C PHE A 138 -4.96 -6.53 -7.63
N LYS A 139 -5.08 -7.27 -8.75
CA LYS A 139 -5.59 -8.65 -8.73
C LYS A 139 -4.74 -9.54 -7.83
N ILE A 140 -3.41 -9.53 -8.02
CA ILE A 140 -2.48 -10.40 -7.28
C ILE A 140 -2.31 -9.92 -5.84
N GLY A 141 -2.25 -8.61 -5.59
CA GLY A 141 -2.02 -8.05 -4.26
C GLY A 141 -3.29 -7.99 -3.40
N LEU A 142 -4.22 -7.09 -3.73
CA LEU A 142 -5.36 -6.78 -2.88
C LEU A 142 -6.51 -7.79 -3.05
N PHE A 143 -6.92 -8.04 -4.30
CA PHE A 143 -8.16 -8.77 -4.57
C PHE A 143 -8.06 -10.28 -4.35
N GLN A 144 -6.91 -10.89 -4.66
CA GLN A 144 -6.67 -12.31 -4.35
C GLN A 144 -6.71 -12.58 -2.84
N HIS A 145 -6.37 -11.57 -2.02
CA HIS A 145 -6.32 -11.68 -0.56
C HIS A 145 -7.46 -10.90 0.14
N TYR A 146 -8.51 -10.53 -0.59
CA TYR A 146 -9.56 -9.61 -0.11
C TYR A 146 -10.20 -10.08 1.21
N LYS A 147 -10.52 -11.37 1.32
CA LYS A 147 -11.09 -11.93 2.56
C LYS A 147 -10.12 -11.87 3.73
N LEU A 148 -8.83 -12.10 3.49
CA LEU A 148 -7.81 -11.99 4.54
C LEU A 148 -7.73 -10.56 5.07
N TYR A 149 -7.69 -9.57 4.18
CA TYR A 149 -7.74 -8.17 4.55
C TYR A 149 -9.03 -7.85 5.31
N GLU A 150 -10.20 -8.25 4.80
CA GLU A 150 -11.49 -8.05 5.46
C GLU A 150 -11.50 -8.59 6.89
N TYR A 151 -11.00 -9.82 7.10
CA TYR A 151 -10.84 -10.38 8.44
C TYR A 151 -9.90 -9.54 9.30
N MET A 152 -8.73 -9.16 8.80
CA MET A 152 -7.74 -8.38 9.54
C MET A 152 -8.27 -7.01 9.98
N PHE A 153 -9.01 -6.32 9.12
CA PHE A 153 -9.58 -5.00 9.44
C PHE A 153 -10.84 -5.09 10.31
N SER A 154 -11.59 -6.20 10.22
CA SER A 154 -12.77 -6.45 11.07
C SER A 154 -12.41 -6.98 12.45
N PHE A 155 -11.22 -7.54 12.64
CA PHE A 155 -10.77 -8.07 13.91
C PHE A 155 -10.38 -6.94 14.86
N GLN A 156 -11.38 -6.39 15.58
CA GLN A 156 -11.08 -5.83 16.89
C GLN A 156 -10.54 -7.00 17.70
N ARG A 157 -9.28 -6.92 18.17
CA ARG A 157 -8.83 -7.83 19.22
C ARG A 157 -9.77 -7.59 20.39
N ASP A 158 -10.79 -8.43 20.54
CA ASP A 158 -11.51 -8.58 21.80
C ASP A 158 -10.40 -8.78 22.84
N GLU A 159 -10.18 -7.77 23.65
CA GLU A 159 -9.36 -7.83 24.84
C GLU A 159 -10.10 -8.75 25.81
N LYS A 160 -10.12 -10.04 25.49
CA LYS A 160 -10.59 -11.08 26.38
C LYS A 160 -9.45 -11.27 27.38
N VAL A 161 -9.50 -10.43 28.39
CA VAL A 161 -8.87 -10.54 29.71
C VAL A 161 -8.53 -12.01 29.99
N ILE A 162 -7.27 -12.40 29.83
CA ILE A 162 -6.75 -13.62 30.45
C ILE A 162 -6.50 -13.24 31.92
N SER A 163 -7.58 -13.11 32.68
CA SER A 163 -7.54 -13.17 34.14
C SER A 163 -7.38 -14.64 34.53
N ALA A 164 -6.17 -15.14 34.41
CA ALA A 164 -5.76 -16.31 35.16
C ALA A 164 -4.39 -16.01 35.74
N GLN A 165 -4.42 -15.48 36.97
CA GLN A 165 -3.28 -15.54 37.88
C GLN A 165 -2.74 -16.97 37.87
N GLY A 166 -1.57 -17.14 37.27
CA GLY A 166 -1.03 -18.45 36.93
C GLY A 166 0.37 -18.37 36.35
N GLN A 167 1.28 -17.78 37.12
CA GLN A 167 2.71 -18.10 37.14
C GLN A 167 3.57 -17.70 35.90
N LEU A 168 4.17 -16.52 35.99
CA LEU A 168 5.56 -16.14 35.63
C LEU A 168 6.49 -17.25 35.08
N ARG A 169 6.28 -17.74 33.86
CA ARG A 169 7.27 -18.56 33.11
C ARG A 169 7.29 -18.36 31.58
N SER A 170 6.68 -17.31 31.07
CA SER A 170 6.60 -17.03 29.61
C SER A 170 7.70 -16.09 29.09
N SER A 171 8.25 -15.19 29.93
CA SER A 171 9.20 -14.17 29.47
C SER A 171 10.57 -14.73 29.01
N HIS A 172 10.99 -15.88 29.57
CA HIS A 172 12.26 -16.54 29.18
C HIS A 172 12.16 -17.38 27.89
N LYS A 173 10.95 -17.71 27.42
CA LYS A 173 10.75 -18.48 26.17
C LYS A 173 10.62 -17.55 24.97
N VAL A 174 9.87 -16.47 25.10
CA VAL A 174 9.70 -15.47 24.03
C VAL A 174 11.02 -14.77 23.74
N SER A 175 11.77 -14.38 24.78
CA SER A 175 13.11 -13.79 24.60
C SER A 175 14.10 -14.76 23.94
N ARG A 176 14.02 -16.07 24.24
CA ARG A 176 14.86 -17.10 23.59
C ARG A 176 14.46 -17.34 22.14
N MET A 177 13.17 -17.26 21.81
CA MET A 177 12.70 -17.35 20.42
C MET A 177 13.16 -16.15 19.61
N LEU A 178 13.04 -14.92 20.13
CA LEU A 178 13.50 -13.71 19.45
C LEU A 178 15.03 -13.67 19.26
N LEU A 179 15.79 -14.13 20.26
CA LEU A 179 17.25 -14.27 20.15
C LEU A 179 17.66 -15.38 19.17
N SER A 180 16.92 -16.50 19.13
CA SER A 180 17.14 -17.59 18.17
C SER A 180 16.84 -17.14 16.73
N TRP A 181 15.87 -16.27 16.52
CA TRP A 181 15.58 -15.69 15.20
C TRP A 181 16.66 -14.69 14.77
N LYS A 182 17.13 -13.82 15.68
CA LYS A 182 18.23 -12.87 15.39
C LYS A 182 19.59 -13.54 15.13
N THR A 183 19.78 -14.79 15.53
CA THR A 183 21.07 -15.52 15.42
C THR A 183 21.04 -16.67 14.42
N SER A 184 19.90 -16.94 13.79
CA SER A 184 19.82 -17.97 12.75
C SER A 184 20.38 -17.43 11.44
N THR A 185 21.56 -17.91 11.04
CA THR A 185 22.07 -17.71 9.68
C THR A 185 21.12 -18.32 8.66
N PRO A 186 20.91 -17.71 7.48
CA PRO A 186 19.95 -18.19 6.50
C PRO A 186 20.29 -19.63 6.08
N ARG A 187 19.33 -20.54 6.19
CA ARG A 187 19.44 -21.86 5.57
C ARG A 187 19.26 -21.66 4.06
N THR A 188 20.30 -21.91 3.29
CA THR A 188 20.20 -22.03 1.84
C THR A 188 19.33 -23.24 1.52
N TYR A 189 18.12 -22.99 1.05
CA TYR A 189 17.33 -23.99 0.36
C TYR A 189 17.82 -24.01 -1.08
N GLU A 190 18.51 -25.08 -1.48
CA GLU A 190 18.72 -25.34 -2.90
C GLU A 190 17.38 -25.70 -3.52
N ILE A 191 16.80 -24.74 -4.23
CA ILE A 191 15.67 -24.94 -5.11
C ILE A 191 16.28 -24.99 -6.51
N GLY A 192 15.96 -26.05 -7.26
CA GLY A 192 16.39 -26.24 -8.65
C GLY A 192 16.01 -25.04 -9.55
N PRO A 193 16.61 -24.97 -10.75
CA PRO A 193 16.77 -23.72 -11.47
C PRO A 193 15.46 -23.32 -12.14
N GLU A 194 14.70 -22.46 -11.49
CA GLU A 194 13.99 -21.32 -12.06
C GLU A 194 13.11 -20.68 -10.97
N PHE A 195 13.20 -19.35 -10.83
CA PHE A 195 12.49 -18.49 -9.88
C PHE A 195 13.08 -18.41 -8.45
N SER A 196 14.14 -17.60 -8.30
CA SER A 196 14.47 -16.98 -7.02
C SER A 196 13.60 -15.74 -6.80
N ILE A 197 12.69 -15.81 -5.83
CA ILE A 197 12.04 -14.64 -5.25
C ILE A 197 12.88 -14.24 -4.04
N HIS A 198 13.61 -13.13 -4.17
CA HIS A 198 14.45 -12.59 -3.11
C HIS A 198 13.58 -11.70 -2.20
N CYS A 199 12.89 -12.29 -1.23
CA CYS A 199 12.37 -11.54 -0.09
C CYS A 199 13.44 -11.53 1.00
N SER A 200 14.15 -10.40 1.12
CA SER A 200 15.06 -10.14 2.23
C SER A 200 14.30 -9.34 3.28
N TRP A 201 14.11 -9.94 4.46
CA TRP A 201 13.66 -9.30 5.69
C TRP A 201 14.79 -8.53 6.37
#